data_AF-A0A8J5N1E8-F1
#
_entry.id   AF-A0A8J5N1E8-F1
#
_cell.length_a   1.000
_cell.length_b   1.000
_cell.length_c   1.000
_cell.angle_alpha   90.00
_cell.angle_beta   90.00
_cell.angle_gamma   90.00
#
_symmetry.space_group_name_H-M   'P 1'
#
loop_
_entity.id
_entity.type
_entity.pdbx_description
1 polymer ?
#
loop_
_entity_poly.entity_id
_entity_poly.type
_entity_poly.pdbx_seq_one_letter_code
_entity_poly.pdbx_strand_id
1 'polypeptide(L)'
;LPQTNKRQLTPDNRGTKRHVGPIRSISAQFSPATLSPSVATPSQKYSSRANVGGIVASYGDADNASWKANPNFSPKVKLLAMGGEESLNQTYKYMFEKLGDAAEALDDAIVVLAEQMKETLGVEEYSEFKTVSNESEWVVGRICCDSVGRLNAASVLLEGSREASSGETVPVDLSRLTEYSLFPGQIVSIKGVHTTSNKLIAQELVLGKVLPPSTSPITINSTMGPVQIVVACGPFTTTENLLYEPLTDLLTVMHKNPPHLLILLGPFLDAAHPLVANNELGETHDAVFNRCIRIITTTLENSGTQVILVPSCRDICTPMVYPTPPFTVGGNIMCVSDPALLDIEGVVVALTATDILLHLGKEEVSFQGSDRLGRLTRHLLWQQSLYPLYPGPEDICVDQEQAETHGRLPCNPHVLILPSDLRYFIRDLENCVVVNPERLAKGLVGGTYAQLELHPPSKDEK
;
A
#
# COMPACT_ATOMS: atom_id res chain seq x y z
N LEU A 1 61.97 -0.50 -7.16
CA LEU A 1 60.91 -0.19 -8.14
C LEU A 1 59.59 -0.16 -7.39
N PRO A 2 58.71 0.82 -7.64
CA PRO A 2 58.19 1.73 -6.61
C PRO A 2 57.03 1.14 -5.78
N GLN A 3 57.06 1.42 -4.47
CA GLN A 3 55.92 1.22 -3.56
C GLN A 3 54.98 2.42 -3.61
N THR A 4 53.85 2.19 -4.27
CA THR A 4 52.49 2.68 -4.01
C THR A 4 52.28 3.78 -2.95
N ASN A 5 51.84 4.95 -3.44
CA ASN A 5 51.18 6.00 -2.67
C ASN A 5 49.82 5.52 -2.14
N LYS A 6 49.61 5.58 -0.82
CA LYS A 6 48.26 5.57 -0.23
C LYS A 6 47.65 6.97 -0.35
N ARG A 7 46.49 7.06 -1.01
CA ARG A 7 45.66 8.26 -1.09
C ARG A 7 45.02 8.54 0.28
N GLN A 8 45.10 9.80 0.69
CA GLN A 8 44.52 10.37 1.91
C GLN A 8 43.02 10.64 1.68
N LEU A 9 42.16 10.03 2.49
CA LEU A 9 40.71 10.28 2.51
C LEU A 9 40.40 11.18 3.71
N THR A 10 40.40 12.50 3.50
CA THR A 10 39.63 13.56 4.21
C THR A 10 40.30 14.93 4.02
N PRO A 11 39.54 16.04 3.85
CA PRO A 11 40.14 17.38 3.79
C PRO A 11 40.51 17.89 5.18
N ASP A 12 41.73 18.40 5.31
CA ASP A 12 42.21 19.13 6.49
C ASP A 12 41.38 20.40 6.73
N ASN A 13 40.62 20.44 7.84
CA ASN A 13 39.99 21.68 8.30
C ASN A 13 40.87 22.35 9.35
N ARG A 14 41.55 23.42 8.94
CA ARG A 14 42.39 24.26 9.81
C ARG A 14 41.56 24.93 10.90
N GLY A 15 42.09 24.88 12.11
CA GLY A 15 41.39 25.19 13.36
C GLY A 15 40.78 26.58 13.47
N THR A 16 39.60 26.60 14.11
CA THR A 16 39.03 27.77 14.77
C THR A 16 38.78 27.44 16.25
N LYS A 17 39.06 28.43 17.09
CA LYS A 17 39.29 28.34 18.53
C LYS A 17 38.10 27.76 19.29
N ARG A 18 38.38 26.84 20.23
CA ARG A 18 37.43 26.33 21.23
C ARG A 18 36.86 27.49 22.07
N HIS A 19 35.57 27.79 21.93
CA HIS A 19 34.79 28.44 22.97
C HIS A 19 34.24 27.36 23.90
N VAL A 20 34.75 27.30 25.13
CA VAL A 20 34.16 26.50 26.21
C VAL A 20 32.96 27.28 26.73
N GLY A 21 31.78 27.01 26.19
CA GLY A 21 30.50 27.40 26.78
C GLY A 21 30.13 26.44 27.92
N PRO A 22 29.28 26.83 28.88
CA PRO A 22 28.92 25.98 30.00
C PRO A 22 28.14 24.76 29.49
N ILE A 23 28.51 23.58 30.00
CA ILE A 23 27.77 22.33 29.80
C ILE A 23 26.35 22.57 30.32
N ARG A 24 25.38 22.76 29.42
CA ARG A 24 23.96 22.73 29.77
C ARG A 24 23.61 21.28 30.06
N SER A 25 23.29 20.99 31.31
CA SER A 25 22.56 19.79 31.67
C SER A 25 21.31 19.68 30.78
N ILE A 26 21.03 18.49 30.26
CA ILE A 26 19.75 18.16 29.64
C ILE A 26 18.72 18.07 30.79
N SER A 27 18.35 19.22 31.34
CA SER A 27 17.12 19.31 32.11
C SER A 27 15.99 19.38 31.08
N ALA A 28 15.23 18.30 30.92
CA ALA A 28 13.94 18.35 30.27
C ALA A 28 13.17 19.55 30.85
N GLN A 29 12.87 20.55 30.03
CA GLN A 29 12.10 21.71 30.46
C GLN A 29 10.64 21.26 30.62
N PHE A 30 10.31 20.76 31.80
CA PHE A 30 8.92 20.53 32.20
C PHE A 30 8.26 21.89 32.38
N SER A 31 7.35 22.23 31.47
CA SER A 31 6.45 23.37 31.65
C SER A 31 5.15 22.90 32.33
N PRO A 32 4.42 23.75 33.05
CA PRO A 32 3.09 23.38 33.57
C PRO A 32 2.10 22.98 32.46
N ALA A 33 2.32 23.43 31.22
CA ALA A 33 1.53 23.03 30.06
C ALA A 33 1.77 21.55 29.68
N THR A 34 2.99 21.03 29.85
CA THR A 34 3.28 19.58 29.70
C THR A 34 2.70 18.70 30.81
N LEU A 35 2.16 19.29 31.88
CA LEU A 35 1.52 18.59 33.00
C LEU A 35 -0.02 18.74 33.02
N SER A 36 -0.58 19.51 32.10
CA SER A 36 -2.02 19.69 31.96
C SER A 36 -2.53 18.72 30.89
N PRO A 37 -3.48 17.82 31.18
CA PRO A 37 -3.88 16.80 30.22
C PRO A 37 -4.74 17.42 29.11
N SER A 38 -4.09 17.96 28.07
CA SER A 38 -4.73 18.24 26.77
C SER A 38 -5.37 16.96 26.19
N VAL A 39 -4.81 15.80 26.53
CA VAL A 39 -5.34 14.46 26.21
C VAL A 39 -6.71 14.18 26.84
N ALA A 40 -7.15 14.92 27.86
CA ALA A 40 -8.40 14.61 28.57
C ALA A 40 -9.64 15.31 28.00
N THR A 41 -9.50 16.23 27.04
CA THR A 41 -10.65 16.95 26.48
C THR A 41 -11.12 16.26 25.19
N PRO A 42 -12.38 15.76 25.12
CA PRO A 42 -12.93 15.19 23.90
C PRO A 42 -12.94 16.18 22.74
N SER A 43 -12.78 15.68 21.52
CA SER A 43 -12.78 16.54 20.34
C SER A 43 -14.18 17.10 20.07
N GLN A 44 -14.35 18.42 20.28
CA GLN A 44 -15.65 19.08 20.07
C GLN A 44 -16.12 18.99 18.62
N LYS A 45 -15.20 19.13 17.66
CA LYS A 45 -15.53 19.09 16.23
C LYS A 45 -15.94 17.69 15.78
N TYR A 46 -15.29 16.65 16.29
CA TYR A 46 -15.68 15.27 16.04
C TYR A 46 -17.04 14.94 16.68
N SER A 47 -17.25 15.31 17.94
CA SER A 47 -18.50 15.00 18.66
C SER A 47 -19.72 15.75 18.14
N SER A 48 -19.55 16.94 17.54
CA SER A 48 -20.65 17.74 16.99
C SER A 48 -21.04 17.39 15.53
N ARG A 49 -20.47 16.31 14.97
CA ARG A 49 -20.75 15.90 13.59
C ARG A 49 -22.21 15.46 13.43
N ALA A 50 -22.84 15.86 12.32
CA ALA A 50 -24.25 15.56 12.03
C ALA A 50 -24.45 14.37 11.06
N ASN A 51 -23.39 13.92 10.40
CA ASN A 51 -23.42 12.91 9.34
C ASN A 51 -23.12 11.48 9.84
N VAL A 52 -23.36 11.20 11.12
CA VAL A 52 -23.11 9.88 11.73
C VAL A 52 -23.96 8.82 11.04
N GLY A 53 -23.33 7.74 10.56
CA GLY A 53 -24.02 6.61 9.92
C GLY A 53 -24.53 6.89 8.50
N GLY A 54 -24.20 8.04 7.90
CA GLY A 54 -24.56 8.33 6.51
C GLY A 54 -23.83 7.43 5.52
N ILE A 55 -24.56 6.87 4.56
CA ILE A 55 -23.99 6.10 3.44
C ILE A 55 -23.45 7.08 2.41
N VAL A 56 -22.16 6.97 2.11
CA VAL A 56 -21.45 7.91 1.22
C VAL A 56 -21.17 7.33 -0.17
N ALA A 57 -21.16 6.01 -0.28
CA ALA A 57 -21.03 5.24 -1.51
C ALA A 57 -21.66 3.85 -1.30
N SER A 58 -22.20 3.27 -2.37
CA SER A 58 -22.74 1.91 -2.41
C SER A 58 -22.33 1.23 -3.71
N TYR A 59 -22.30 -0.10 -3.70
CA TYR A 59 -21.99 -0.95 -4.85
C TYR A 59 -22.75 -2.26 -4.72
N GLY A 60 -23.11 -2.88 -5.85
CA GLY A 60 -23.93 -4.09 -5.87
C GLY A 60 -25.36 -3.82 -5.37
N ASP A 61 -26.01 -4.86 -4.83
CA ASP A 61 -27.38 -4.80 -4.34
C ASP A 61 -27.48 -4.36 -2.87
N ALA A 62 -26.78 -3.25 -2.54
CA ALA A 62 -26.63 -2.76 -1.17
C ALA A 62 -27.96 -2.37 -0.50
N ASP A 63 -28.98 -1.99 -1.27
CA ASP A 63 -30.30 -1.62 -0.76
C ASP A 63 -31.08 -2.83 -0.22
N ASN A 64 -30.78 -4.03 -0.74
CA ASN A 64 -31.40 -5.28 -0.30
C ASN A 64 -30.50 -6.07 0.68
N ALA A 65 -29.30 -5.59 0.96
CA ALA A 65 -28.36 -6.22 1.87
C ALA A 65 -28.90 -6.20 3.31
N SER A 66 -28.76 -7.34 3.99
CA SER A 66 -29.26 -7.49 5.36
C SER A 66 -28.36 -6.82 6.39
N TRP A 67 -27.07 -6.63 6.03
CA TRP A 67 -26.02 -6.11 6.89
C TRP A 67 -25.99 -6.77 8.28
N LYS A 68 -26.30 -8.07 8.35
CA LYS A 68 -26.41 -8.82 9.61
C LYS A 68 -25.71 -10.15 9.51
N ALA A 69 -24.83 -10.41 10.47
CA ALA A 69 -24.10 -11.66 10.54
C ALA A 69 -25.01 -12.79 11.05
N ASN A 70 -24.78 -14.00 10.56
CA ASN A 70 -25.39 -15.19 11.13
C ASN A 70 -24.54 -15.62 12.33
N PRO A 71 -25.04 -15.55 13.58
CA PRO A 71 -24.25 -15.84 14.77
C PRO A 71 -23.78 -17.30 14.88
N ASN A 72 -24.38 -18.21 14.11
CA ASN A 72 -23.99 -19.62 14.08
C ASN A 72 -22.92 -19.93 13.02
N PHE A 73 -22.49 -18.94 12.25
CA PHE A 73 -21.50 -19.09 11.20
C PHE A 73 -20.20 -18.37 11.59
N SER A 74 -19.08 -19.09 11.56
CA SER A 74 -17.75 -18.53 11.73
C SER A 74 -16.96 -18.77 10.44
N PRO A 75 -16.79 -17.75 9.58
CA PRO A 75 -16.05 -17.89 8.34
C PRO A 75 -14.60 -18.30 8.60
N LYS A 76 -14.07 -19.22 7.78
CA LYS A 76 -12.67 -19.59 7.78
C LYS A 76 -11.85 -18.53 7.06
N VAL A 77 -10.88 -17.95 7.77
CA VAL A 77 -9.90 -17.03 7.21
C VAL A 77 -8.53 -17.68 7.19
N LYS A 78 -7.82 -17.59 6.06
CA LYS A 78 -6.42 -17.99 5.94
C LYS A 78 -5.58 -16.85 5.39
N LEU A 79 -4.35 -16.72 5.90
CA LEU A 79 -3.34 -15.88 5.28
C LEU A 79 -2.70 -16.67 4.14
N LEU A 80 -2.65 -16.08 2.95
CA LEU A 80 -2.01 -16.65 1.77
C LEU A 80 -0.61 -16.06 1.58
N ALA A 81 0.28 -16.81 0.92
CA ALA A 81 1.53 -16.28 0.42
C ALA A 81 1.27 -15.35 -0.78
N MET A 82 2.20 -14.43 -1.02
CA MET A 82 2.11 -13.40 -2.05
C MET A 82 3.07 -13.71 -3.20
N GLY A 83 4.19 -12.99 -3.35
CA GLY A 83 5.19 -13.29 -4.39
C GLY A 83 6.03 -14.54 -4.11
N GLY A 84 6.27 -14.85 -2.84
CA GLY A 84 7.05 -16.00 -2.37
C GLY A 84 6.22 -17.21 -1.96
N GLU A 85 6.91 -18.24 -1.46
CA GLU A 85 6.29 -19.50 -1.03
C GLU A 85 5.55 -19.39 0.31
N GLU A 86 5.98 -18.48 1.18
CA GLU A 86 5.45 -18.28 2.53
C GLU A 86 4.91 -16.86 2.73
N SER A 87 3.86 -16.75 3.56
CA SER A 87 3.33 -15.46 3.99
C SER A 87 4.24 -14.81 5.05
N LEU A 88 4.41 -13.49 4.99
CA LEU A 88 5.16 -12.74 6.00
C LEU A 88 4.43 -12.76 7.36
N ASN A 89 4.89 -13.63 8.27
CA ASN A 89 4.27 -13.89 9.57
C ASN A 89 5.14 -13.48 10.78
N GLN A 90 6.36 -13.01 10.53
CA GLN A 90 7.33 -12.63 11.56
C GLN A 90 8.20 -11.48 11.08
N THR A 91 8.85 -10.79 12.02
CA THR A 91 9.83 -9.76 11.71
C THR A 91 11.03 -10.35 10.98
N TYR A 92 11.41 -9.72 9.85
CA TYR A 92 12.62 -10.04 9.10
C TYR A 92 13.75 -9.07 9.43
N LYS A 93 14.93 -9.28 8.86
CA LYS A 93 16.06 -8.36 9.02
C LYS A 93 15.89 -7.18 8.06
N TYR A 94 15.59 -6.02 8.61
CA TYR A 94 15.54 -4.75 7.90
C TYR A 94 16.70 -3.84 8.37
N MET A 95 16.79 -2.62 7.85
CA MET A 95 17.85 -1.61 8.11
C MET A 95 19.20 -1.83 7.40
N PHE A 96 19.31 -2.86 6.57
CA PHE A 96 20.46 -3.07 5.71
C PHE A 96 20.02 -3.78 4.44
N GLU A 97 20.20 -3.11 3.30
CA GLU A 97 19.91 -3.65 1.98
C GLU A 97 21.21 -3.69 1.17
N LYS A 98 21.47 -4.81 0.49
CA LYS A 98 22.58 -4.86 -0.48
C LYS A 98 22.05 -4.36 -1.81
N LEU A 99 22.77 -3.40 -2.39
CA LEU A 99 22.41 -2.86 -3.72
C LEU A 99 22.37 -3.92 -4.82
N GLY A 100 23.14 -5.01 -4.68
CA GLY A 100 23.07 -6.15 -5.60
C GLY A 100 21.71 -6.84 -5.55
N ASP A 101 21.31 -7.29 -4.36
CA ASP A 101 20.05 -7.99 -4.09
C ASP A 101 18.84 -7.12 -4.49
N ALA A 102 18.86 -5.83 -4.16
CA ALA A 102 17.80 -4.89 -4.58
C ALA A 102 17.73 -4.73 -6.11
N ALA A 103 18.89 -4.64 -6.77
CA ALA A 103 18.93 -4.48 -8.21
C ALA A 103 18.66 -5.79 -8.98
N GLU A 104 18.75 -6.95 -8.31
CA GLU A 104 18.30 -8.25 -8.80
C GLU A 104 16.78 -8.34 -8.72
N ALA A 105 16.17 -8.03 -7.57
CA ALA A 105 14.72 -7.98 -7.41
C ALA A 105 14.03 -7.05 -8.43
N LEU A 106 14.63 -5.88 -8.68
CA LEU A 106 14.15 -4.94 -9.69
C LEU A 106 14.29 -5.46 -11.12
N ASP A 107 15.34 -6.22 -11.43
CA ASP A 107 15.55 -6.79 -12.77
C ASP A 107 14.60 -7.98 -13.01
N ASP A 108 14.43 -8.84 -12.00
CA ASP A 108 13.52 -9.98 -12.01
C ASP A 108 12.08 -9.54 -12.29
N ALA A 109 11.64 -8.44 -11.68
CA ALA A 109 10.32 -7.88 -11.96
C ALA A 109 10.13 -7.56 -13.46
N ILE A 110 11.15 -6.96 -14.12
CA ILE A 110 11.12 -6.67 -15.56
C ILE A 110 11.00 -7.99 -16.34
N VAL A 111 11.84 -8.98 -16.03
CA VAL A 111 11.89 -10.26 -16.74
C VAL A 111 10.56 -11.02 -16.63
N VAL A 112 9.99 -11.11 -15.43
CA VAL A 112 8.73 -11.83 -15.17
C VAL A 112 7.56 -11.19 -15.93
N LEU A 113 7.39 -9.87 -15.84
CA LEU A 113 6.31 -9.17 -16.52
C LEU A 113 6.51 -9.14 -18.04
N ALA A 114 7.76 -9.04 -18.51
CA ALA A 114 8.10 -9.11 -19.92
C ALA A 114 7.63 -10.41 -20.55
N GLU A 115 7.93 -11.55 -19.92
CA GLU A 115 7.57 -12.88 -20.42
C GLU A 115 6.05 -13.06 -20.52
N GLN A 116 5.30 -12.61 -19.52
CA GLN A 116 3.84 -12.66 -19.55
C GLN A 116 3.23 -11.78 -20.65
N MET A 117 3.84 -10.62 -20.93
CA MET A 117 3.41 -9.73 -22.02
C MET A 117 3.77 -10.29 -23.40
N LYS A 118 4.86 -11.04 -23.56
CA LYS A 118 5.20 -11.71 -24.83
C LYS A 118 4.10 -12.65 -25.30
N GLU A 119 3.60 -13.50 -24.39
CA GLU A 119 2.48 -14.40 -24.69
C GLU A 119 1.26 -13.65 -25.21
N THR A 120 0.98 -12.48 -24.63
CA THR A 120 -0.18 -11.65 -24.96
C THR A 120 0.00 -10.96 -26.32
N LEU A 121 1.22 -10.53 -26.61
CA LEU A 121 1.60 -9.84 -27.84
C LEU A 121 1.85 -10.80 -29.02
N GLY A 122 2.11 -12.08 -28.76
CA GLY A 122 2.50 -13.06 -29.78
C GLY A 122 3.89 -12.80 -30.35
N VAL A 123 4.81 -12.23 -29.56
CA VAL A 123 6.22 -12.00 -29.94
C VAL A 123 7.10 -13.03 -29.27
N GLU A 124 8.10 -13.54 -29.99
CA GLU A 124 9.07 -14.50 -29.46
C GLU A 124 10.12 -13.80 -28.58
N GLU A 125 10.65 -12.67 -29.05
CA GLU A 125 11.72 -11.91 -28.38
C GLU A 125 11.48 -10.40 -28.47
N TYR A 126 11.98 -9.67 -27.47
CA TYR A 126 12.04 -8.20 -27.51
C TYR A 126 13.35 -7.75 -28.14
N SER A 127 13.32 -6.62 -28.84
CA SER A 127 14.52 -5.98 -29.37
C SER A 127 15.36 -5.32 -28.27
N GLU A 128 16.66 -5.27 -28.49
CA GLU A 128 17.60 -4.51 -27.66
C GLU A 128 17.51 -3.00 -27.94
N PHE A 129 17.75 -2.16 -26.93
CA PHE A 129 17.62 -0.70 -27.08
C PHE A 129 18.61 -0.04 -28.05
N LYS A 130 19.73 -0.71 -28.37
CA LYS A 130 20.82 -0.14 -29.18
C LYS A 130 20.71 -0.45 -30.68
N THR A 131 19.73 -1.25 -31.08
CA THR A 131 19.53 -1.61 -32.48
C THR A 131 18.74 -0.50 -33.16
N VAL A 132 19.45 0.36 -33.92
CA VAL A 132 18.78 1.34 -34.78
C VAL A 132 18.03 0.57 -35.88
N SER A 133 16.73 0.75 -35.94
CA SER A 133 15.84 0.08 -36.89
C SER A 133 14.99 1.11 -37.62
N ASN A 134 14.68 0.85 -38.89
CA ASN A 134 13.68 1.62 -39.63
C ASN A 134 12.27 1.03 -39.44
N GLU A 135 12.19 -0.18 -38.89
CA GLU A 135 10.94 -0.89 -38.62
C GLU A 135 10.53 -0.70 -37.16
N SER A 136 9.25 -0.90 -36.89
CA SER A 136 8.74 -0.77 -35.53
C SER A 136 8.90 -2.10 -34.80
N GLU A 137 9.58 -2.06 -33.68
CA GLU A 137 9.96 -3.23 -32.89
C GLU A 137 9.35 -3.12 -31.49
N TRP A 138 9.14 -4.26 -30.85
CA TRP A 138 8.72 -4.32 -29.46
C TRP A 138 9.95 -4.32 -28.56
N VAL A 139 9.95 -3.42 -27.59
CA VAL A 139 10.92 -3.38 -26.50
C VAL A 139 10.18 -3.39 -25.17
N VAL A 140 10.85 -3.82 -24.11
CA VAL A 140 10.27 -3.88 -22.77
C VAL A 140 11.21 -3.23 -21.77
N GLY A 141 10.64 -2.61 -20.74
CA GLY A 141 11.44 -2.04 -19.66
C GLY A 141 10.60 -1.33 -18.61
N ARG A 142 11.30 -0.82 -17.60
CA ARG A 142 10.75 -0.01 -16.52
C ARG A 142 10.80 1.47 -16.87
N ILE A 143 9.71 2.18 -16.61
CA ILE A 143 9.62 3.62 -16.74
C ILE A 143 10.45 4.29 -15.64
N CYS A 144 11.34 5.20 -16.05
CA CYS A 144 12.18 6.00 -15.18
C CYS A 144 12.03 7.50 -15.51
N CYS A 145 12.47 8.35 -14.60
CA CYS A 145 12.55 9.80 -14.81
C CYS A 145 14.00 10.20 -15.10
N ASP A 146 14.24 11.08 -16.07
CA ASP A 146 15.57 11.64 -16.36
C ASP A 146 16.06 12.67 -15.32
N SER A 147 15.25 12.95 -14.30
CA SER A 147 15.53 13.93 -13.24
C SER A 147 15.05 13.43 -11.89
N VAL A 148 15.48 14.11 -10.83
CA VAL A 148 14.99 13.91 -9.44
C VAL A 148 13.58 14.50 -9.26
N GLY A 149 13.09 15.27 -10.24
CA GLY A 149 11.76 15.86 -10.20
C GLY A 149 10.66 14.89 -10.61
N ARG A 150 9.42 15.38 -10.53
CA ARG A 150 8.23 14.64 -10.94
C ARG A 150 8.29 14.28 -12.43
N LEU A 151 7.89 13.04 -12.74
CA LEU A 151 7.78 12.55 -14.11
C LEU A 151 6.86 13.43 -14.96
N ASN A 152 7.30 13.75 -16.18
CA ASN A 152 6.50 14.43 -17.19
C ASN A 152 6.76 13.80 -18.58
N ALA A 153 5.97 14.19 -19.58
CA ALA A 153 6.00 13.56 -20.90
C ALA A 153 7.36 13.70 -21.64
N ALA A 154 8.16 14.71 -21.31
CA ALA A 154 9.46 14.93 -21.92
C ALA A 154 10.61 14.23 -21.18
N SER A 155 10.38 13.79 -19.94
CA SER A 155 11.40 13.21 -19.05
C SER A 155 11.30 11.69 -18.93
N VAL A 156 10.50 11.04 -19.78
CA VAL A 156 10.29 9.59 -19.72
C VAL A 156 11.49 8.85 -20.29
N LEU A 157 12.08 8.02 -19.44
CA LEU A 157 13.08 7.02 -19.82
C LEU A 157 12.49 5.62 -19.72
N LEU A 158 13.00 4.71 -20.53
CA LEU A 158 12.76 3.27 -20.41
C LEU A 158 14.08 2.60 -20.04
N GLU A 159 14.11 1.87 -18.94
CA GLU A 159 15.23 1.05 -18.47
C GLU A 159 14.97 -0.42 -18.82
N GLY A 160 15.87 -1.04 -19.57
CA GLY A 160 15.73 -2.43 -20.00
C GLY A 160 16.33 -3.39 -18.98
N SER A 161 16.02 -4.69 -19.11
CA SER A 161 16.64 -5.70 -18.24
C SER A 161 18.15 -5.84 -18.47
N ARG A 162 18.84 -6.42 -17.49
CA ARG A 162 20.28 -6.71 -17.59
C ARG A 162 20.57 -7.67 -18.75
N GLU A 163 19.75 -8.70 -18.90
CA GLU A 163 19.93 -9.73 -19.93
C GLU A 163 19.66 -9.18 -21.33
N ALA A 164 18.51 -8.53 -21.55
CA ALA A 164 18.08 -8.13 -22.89
C ALA A 164 18.64 -6.76 -23.33
N SER A 165 19.09 -5.91 -22.40
CA SER A 165 19.51 -4.54 -22.74
C SER A 165 20.66 -4.02 -21.88
N SER A 166 21.37 -4.90 -21.16
CA SER A 166 22.50 -4.52 -20.29
C SER A 166 22.16 -3.49 -19.20
N GLY A 167 20.87 -3.37 -18.80
CA GLY A 167 20.43 -2.36 -17.84
C GLY A 167 20.49 -0.92 -18.37
N GLU A 168 20.56 -0.74 -19.69
CA GLU A 168 20.65 0.58 -20.32
C GLU A 168 19.31 1.30 -20.30
N THR A 169 19.37 2.63 -20.45
CA THR A 169 18.18 3.49 -20.56
C THR A 169 18.07 4.15 -21.92
N VAL A 170 16.85 4.33 -22.41
CA VAL A 170 16.55 5.08 -23.63
C VAL A 170 15.42 6.08 -23.39
N PRO A 171 15.56 7.36 -23.80
CA PRO A 171 14.47 8.32 -23.78
C PRO A 171 13.32 7.91 -24.69
N VAL A 172 12.09 8.09 -24.23
CA VAL A 172 10.88 7.72 -24.96
C VAL A 172 10.15 8.98 -25.46
N ASP A 173 9.91 9.04 -26.77
CA ASP A 173 9.02 10.04 -27.38
C ASP A 173 7.58 9.54 -27.36
N LEU A 174 6.72 10.21 -26.58
CA LEU A 174 5.29 9.88 -26.47
C LEU A 174 4.43 10.64 -27.48
N SER A 175 5.00 11.47 -28.35
CA SER A 175 4.24 12.40 -29.22
C SER A 175 3.30 11.73 -30.23
N ARG A 176 3.51 10.44 -30.54
CA ARG A 176 2.65 9.68 -31.47
C ARG A 176 1.57 8.87 -30.77
N LEU A 177 1.58 8.79 -29.44
CA LEU A 177 0.56 8.09 -28.67
C LEU A 177 -0.68 8.98 -28.53
N THR A 178 -1.86 8.40 -28.76
CA THR A 178 -3.13 9.11 -28.58
C THR A 178 -3.58 9.15 -27.13
N GLU A 179 -3.18 8.16 -26.33
CA GLU A 179 -3.46 8.07 -24.90
C GLU A 179 -2.31 7.34 -24.21
N TYR A 180 -2.06 7.70 -22.95
CA TYR A 180 -1.14 6.97 -22.08
C TYR A 180 -1.37 7.33 -20.61
N SER A 181 -0.94 6.43 -19.73
CA SER A 181 -0.80 6.68 -18.30
C SER A 181 0.43 5.94 -17.83
N LEU A 182 1.43 6.70 -17.39
CA LEU A 182 2.76 6.22 -17.03
C LEU A 182 3.15 6.71 -15.62
N PHE A 183 3.91 5.92 -14.89
CA PHE A 183 4.50 6.31 -13.60
C PHE A 183 5.89 5.67 -13.41
N PRO A 184 6.78 6.23 -12.57
CA PRO A 184 8.09 5.65 -12.29
C PRO A 184 7.99 4.25 -11.66
N GLY A 185 8.75 3.29 -12.17
CA GLY A 185 8.68 1.90 -11.73
C GLY A 185 7.79 1.00 -12.59
N GLN A 186 6.91 1.58 -13.40
CA GLN A 186 6.00 0.82 -14.25
C GLN A 186 6.75 0.04 -15.33
N ILE A 187 6.52 -1.26 -15.41
CA ILE A 187 7.04 -2.13 -16.47
C ILE A 187 6.06 -2.15 -17.64
N VAL A 188 6.54 -1.78 -18.82
CA VAL A 188 5.73 -1.64 -20.03
C VAL A 188 6.42 -2.26 -21.23
N SER A 189 5.63 -2.77 -22.17
CA SER A 189 6.11 -3.08 -23.52
C SER A 189 5.71 -1.95 -24.46
N ILE A 190 6.68 -1.45 -25.23
CA ILE A 190 6.52 -0.33 -26.16
C ILE A 190 6.83 -0.83 -27.56
N LYS A 191 5.90 -0.62 -28.49
CA LYS A 191 6.19 -0.75 -29.91
C LYS A 191 6.66 0.59 -30.44
N GLY A 192 7.81 0.63 -31.08
CA GLY A 192 8.36 1.90 -31.54
C GLY A 192 9.55 1.75 -32.47
N VAL A 193 10.09 2.90 -32.89
CA VAL A 193 11.23 2.98 -33.80
C VAL A 193 12.40 3.62 -33.06
N HIS A 194 13.55 2.94 -33.06
CA HIS A 194 14.80 3.48 -32.53
C HIS A 194 15.42 4.46 -33.54
N THR A 195 15.55 5.70 -33.12
CA THR A 195 16.17 6.76 -33.93
C THR A 195 17.69 6.78 -33.76
N THR A 196 18.39 7.33 -34.75
CA THR A 196 19.85 7.58 -34.67
C THR A 196 20.25 8.54 -33.55
N SER A 197 19.31 9.31 -32.99
CA SER A 197 19.51 10.17 -31.82
C SER A 197 19.41 9.45 -30.47
N ASN A 198 19.46 8.11 -30.45
CA ASN A 198 19.31 7.31 -29.24
C ASN A 198 17.99 7.60 -28.49
N LYS A 199 16.88 7.65 -29.23
CA LYS A 199 15.53 7.90 -28.72
C LYS A 199 14.56 6.88 -29.33
N LEU A 200 13.66 6.34 -28.51
CA LEU A 200 12.58 5.46 -28.93
C LEU A 200 11.33 6.28 -29.22
N ILE A 201 10.82 6.26 -30.44
CA ILE A 201 9.52 6.88 -30.75
C ILE A 201 8.42 5.85 -30.52
N ALA A 202 7.66 6.00 -29.43
CA ALA A 202 6.58 5.11 -29.06
C ALA A 202 5.38 5.26 -30.01
N GLN A 203 4.80 4.13 -30.42
CA GLN A 203 3.64 4.06 -31.31
C GLN A 203 2.49 3.28 -30.68
N GLU A 204 2.79 2.24 -29.91
CA GLU A 204 1.81 1.45 -29.16
C GLU A 204 2.38 1.11 -27.77
N LEU A 205 1.50 0.99 -26.77
CA LEU A 205 1.87 0.64 -25.39
C LEU A 205 1.05 -0.57 -24.92
N VAL A 206 1.73 -1.48 -24.21
CA VAL A 206 1.10 -2.48 -23.34
C VAL A 206 1.56 -2.22 -21.92
N LEU A 207 0.61 -1.94 -21.04
CA LEU A 207 0.85 -1.45 -19.67
C LEU A 207 0.98 -2.56 -18.62
N GLY A 208 0.82 -3.82 -19.04
CA GLY A 208 0.90 -5.02 -18.22
C GLY A 208 -0.21 -6.02 -18.52
N LYS A 209 -0.33 -7.03 -17.67
CA LYS A 209 -1.30 -8.14 -17.81
C LYS A 209 -1.94 -8.41 -16.45
N VAL A 210 -3.27 -8.46 -16.42
CA VAL A 210 -3.99 -8.91 -15.22
C VAL A 210 -3.87 -10.43 -15.14
N LEU A 211 -3.50 -10.95 -13.97
CA LEU A 211 -3.46 -12.38 -13.73
C LEU A 211 -4.87 -12.99 -13.76
N PRO A 212 -5.01 -14.30 -14.01
CA PRO A 212 -6.29 -14.96 -13.78
C PRO A 212 -6.70 -14.85 -12.30
N PRO A 213 -8.02 -14.89 -12.00
CA PRO A 213 -8.49 -14.96 -10.62
C PRO A 213 -8.06 -16.26 -9.95
N SER A 214 -8.16 -16.32 -8.62
CA SER A 214 -7.88 -17.54 -7.86
C SER A 214 -8.77 -18.69 -8.33
N THR A 215 -8.18 -19.88 -8.47
CA THR A 215 -8.91 -21.12 -8.79
C THR A 215 -9.51 -21.80 -7.55
N SER A 216 -9.30 -21.22 -6.36
CA SER A 216 -9.87 -21.75 -5.11
C SER A 216 -11.39 -21.67 -5.17
N PRO A 217 -12.12 -22.77 -4.90
CA PRO A 217 -13.57 -22.75 -4.92
C PRO A 217 -14.09 -21.88 -3.78
N ILE A 218 -15.08 -21.02 -4.08
CA ILE A 218 -15.81 -20.26 -3.06
C ILE A 218 -16.66 -21.23 -2.23
N THR A 219 -16.39 -21.30 -0.92
CA THR A 219 -16.98 -22.26 0.02
C THR A 219 -18.11 -21.70 0.86
N ILE A 220 -18.50 -20.44 0.64
CA ILE A 220 -19.61 -19.79 1.35
C ILE A 220 -20.89 -20.61 1.17
N ASN A 221 -21.39 -21.17 2.27
CA ASN A 221 -22.54 -22.06 2.25
C ASN A 221 -23.85 -21.26 2.12
N SER A 222 -24.63 -21.53 1.08
CA SER A 222 -25.91 -20.84 0.84
C SER A 222 -26.92 -20.95 1.99
N THR A 223 -26.82 -21.97 2.84
CA THR A 223 -27.69 -22.14 4.03
C THR A 223 -27.24 -21.31 5.22
N MET A 224 -25.97 -20.89 5.28
CA MET A 224 -25.44 -20.05 6.36
C MET A 224 -25.65 -18.56 6.07
N GLY A 225 -25.96 -18.22 4.83
CA GLY A 225 -26.11 -16.84 4.38
C GLY A 225 -24.75 -16.19 4.06
N PRO A 226 -24.76 -14.88 3.80
CA PRO A 226 -23.57 -14.16 3.34
C PRO A 226 -22.61 -13.81 4.49
N VAL A 227 -21.33 -13.68 4.16
CA VAL A 227 -20.28 -13.26 5.09
C VAL A 227 -20.28 -11.74 5.21
N GLN A 228 -20.65 -11.22 6.38
CA GLN A 228 -20.49 -9.82 6.77
C GLN A 228 -19.07 -9.47 7.22
N ILE A 229 -18.46 -8.48 6.57
CA ILE A 229 -17.13 -7.95 6.87
C ILE A 229 -17.22 -6.44 7.05
N VAL A 230 -16.54 -5.90 8.07
CA VAL A 230 -16.31 -4.47 8.23
C VAL A 230 -14.83 -4.17 8.09
N VAL A 231 -14.51 -3.12 7.35
CA VAL A 231 -13.13 -2.68 7.07
C VAL A 231 -13.00 -1.21 7.47
N ALA A 232 -12.02 -0.90 8.31
CA ALA A 232 -11.67 0.47 8.67
C ALA A 232 -10.16 0.67 8.66
N CYS A 233 -9.72 1.87 8.30
CA CYS A 233 -8.30 2.23 8.29
C CYS A 233 -8.06 3.44 9.18
N GLY A 234 -6.95 3.41 9.93
CA GLY A 234 -6.53 4.50 10.79
C GLY A 234 -6.17 5.77 9.97
N PRO A 235 -6.01 6.93 10.62
CA PRO A 235 -5.95 7.10 12.08
C PRO A 235 -7.28 6.78 12.80
N PHE A 236 -7.17 6.20 13.98
CA PHE A 236 -8.30 5.80 14.82
C PHE A 236 -8.65 6.83 15.92
N THR A 237 -7.99 7.98 15.87
CA THR A 237 -8.17 9.13 16.78
C THR A 237 -8.04 10.43 15.98
N THR A 238 -8.59 11.52 16.52
CA THR A 238 -8.42 12.85 15.93
C THR A 238 -7.03 13.42 16.24
N THR A 239 -6.60 14.48 15.55
CA THR A 239 -5.29 15.12 15.80
C THR A 239 -5.24 15.96 17.08
N GLU A 240 -6.35 16.10 17.80
CA GLU A 240 -6.47 16.91 19.03
C GLU A 240 -6.04 16.13 20.29
N ASN A 241 -6.29 14.82 20.33
CA ASN A 241 -6.10 14.00 21.52
C ASN A 241 -5.87 12.51 21.15
N LEU A 242 -5.65 11.68 22.17
CA LEU A 242 -5.52 10.21 22.04
C LEU A 242 -6.58 9.47 22.86
N LEU A 243 -7.82 9.99 22.86
CA LEU A 243 -8.98 9.36 23.49
C LEU A 243 -9.63 8.30 22.59
N TYR A 244 -9.28 8.26 21.30
CA TYR A 244 -9.76 7.26 20.34
C TYR A 244 -11.29 7.25 20.22
N GLU A 245 -11.94 8.41 20.27
CA GLU A 245 -13.38 8.53 20.10
C GLU A 245 -13.87 7.90 18.77
N PRO A 246 -13.17 8.08 17.62
CA PRO A 246 -13.53 7.40 16.37
C PRO A 246 -13.53 5.87 16.45
N LEU A 247 -12.52 5.28 17.10
CA LEU A 247 -12.48 3.85 17.32
C LEU A 247 -13.60 3.38 18.23
N THR A 248 -13.83 4.07 19.35
CA THR A 248 -14.90 3.71 20.29
C THR A 248 -16.27 3.77 19.63
N ASP A 249 -16.53 4.80 18.81
CA ASP A 249 -17.80 4.93 18.08
C ASP A 249 -17.97 3.81 17.05
N LEU A 250 -16.93 3.47 16.29
CA LEU A 250 -16.96 2.33 15.36
C LEU A 250 -17.28 1.02 16.09
N LEU A 251 -16.54 0.72 17.16
CA LEU A 251 -16.71 -0.52 17.92
C LEU A 251 -18.08 -0.58 18.61
N THR A 252 -18.65 0.56 19.01
CA THR A 252 -20.01 0.63 19.55
C THR A 252 -21.05 0.24 18.50
N VAL A 253 -20.86 0.62 17.24
CA VAL A 253 -21.72 0.18 16.12
C VAL A 253 -21.57 -1.33 15.91
N MET A 254 -20.33 -1.84 15.91
CA MET A 254 -20.06 -3.27 15.74
C MET A 254 -20.60 -4.10 16.91
N HIS A 255 -20.55 -3.60 18.15
CA HIS A 255 -21.13 -4.31 19.28
C HIS A 255 -22.66 -4.44 19.17
N LYS A 256 -23.34 -3.42 18.62
CA LYS A 256 -24.80 -3.45 18.41
C LYS A 256 -25.20 -4.35 17.24
N ASN A 257 -24.35 -4.47 16.24
CA ASN A 257 -24.58 -5.31 15.06
C ASN A 257 -23.26 -6.01 14.67
N PRO A 258 -22.91 -7.12 15.35
CA PRO A 258 -21.61 -7.78 15.17
C PRO A 258 -21.44 -8.31 13.75
N PRO A 259 -20.40 -7.91 13.01
CA PRO A 259 -20.02 -8.59 11.77
C PRO A 259 -19.31 -9.91 12.09
N HIS A 260 -19.15 -10.79 11.10
CA HIS A 260 -18.29 -11.96 11.30
C HIS A 260 -16.82 -11.54 11.39
N LEU A 261 -16.41 -10.58 10.55
CA LEU A 261 -15.02 -10.11 10.46
C LEU A 261 -14.92 -8.60 10.60
N LEU A 262 -13.94 -8.15 11.39
CA LEU A 262 -13.52 -6.76 11.48
C LEU A 262 -12.04 -6.66 11.09
N ILE A 263 -11.76 -6.01 9.96
CA ILE A 263 -10.40 -5.76 9.47
C ILE A 263 -10.03 -4.30 9.79
N LEU A 264 -9.00 -4.11 10.61
CA LEU A 264 -8.49 -2.81 11.02
C LEU A 264 -7.09 -2.61 10.46
N LEU A 265 -6.94 -1.66 9.54
CA LEU A 265 -5.65 -1.27 8.97
C LEU A 265 -5.09 -0.07 9.73
N GLY A 266 -3.79 -0.05 9.98
CA GLY A 266 -3.10 1.05 10.64
C GLY A 266 -3.21 2.40 9.89
N PRO A 267 -2.70 3.49 10.48
CA PRO A 267 -2.00 3.52 11.75
C PRO A 267 -2.93 3.50 12.98
N PHE A 268 -2.60 2.68 13.97
CA PHE A 268 -3.19 2.69 15.31
C PHE A 268 -2.61 3.81 16.16
N LEU A 269 -1.27 3.94 16.18
CA LEU A 269 -0.59 5.10 16.75
C LEU A 269 0.28 5.74 15.67
N ASP A 270 -0.27 6.77 15.04
CA ASP A 270 0.35 7.45 13.92
C ASP A 270 1.59 8.24 14.36
N ALA A 271 2.74 7.92 13.76
CA ALA A 271 4.00 8.64 13.95
C ALA A 271 3.87 10.13 13.60
N ALA A 272 2.97 10.49 12.67
CA ALA A 272 2.70 11.87 12.28
C ALA A 272 1.67 12.57 13.20
N HIS A 273 1.09 11.89 14.20
CA HIS A 273 0.18 12.53 15.14
C HIS A 273 0.89 13.66 15.90
N PRO A 274 0.31 14.87 16.06
CA PRO A 274 1.01 16.01 16.67
C PRO A 274 1.65 15.72 18.02
N LEU A 275 0.93 15.03 18.92
CA LEU A 275 1.45 14.64 20.24
C LEU A 275 2.63 13.64 20.17
N VAL A 276 2.68 12.79 19.14
CA VAL A 276 3.77 11.83 18.91
C VAL A 276 4.97 12.55 18.30
N ALA A 277 4.76 13.27 17.20
CA ALA A 277 5.79 13.99 16.47
C ALA A 277 6.50 15.06 17.32
N ASN A 278 5.77 15.74 18.21
CA ASN A 278 6.32 16.75 19.11
C ASN A 278 6.87 16.16 20.43
N ASN A 279 6.77 14.84 20.63
CA ASN A 279 7.17 14.15 21.86
C ASN A 279 6.48 14.73 23.11
N GLU A 280 5.16 14.92 23.03
CA GLU A 280 4.33 15.50 24.09
C GLU A 280 3.54 14.45 24.89
N LEU A 281 3.85 13.16 24.69
CA LEU A 281 3.21 12.06 25.42
C LEU A 281 3.78 11.89 26.82
N GLY A 282 2.88 11.78 27.81
CA GLY A 282 3.22 11.43 29.19
C GLY A 282 3.33 9.93 29.48
N GLU A 283 3.20 9.08 28.44
CA GLU A 283 3.24 7.62 28.51
C GLU A 283 4.02 7.07 27.30
N THR A 284 4.41 5.79 27.33
CA THR A 284 5.13 5.15 26.21
C THR A 284 4.23 4.90 25.01
N HIS A 285 4.81 4.84 23.81
CA HIS A 285 4.07 4.47 22.59
C HIS A 285 3.36 3.11 22.75
N ASP A 286 4.06 2.13 23.33
CA ASP A 286 3.50 0.81 23.63
C ASP A 286 2.30 0.89 24.59
N ALA A 287 2.31 1.78 25.58
CA ALA A 287 1.19 1.95 26.50
C ALA A 287 -0.06 2.47 25.78
N VAL A 288 0.11 3.45 24.90
CA VAL A 288 -0.97 3.99 24.05
C VAL A 288 -1.51 2.92 23.11
N PHE A 289 -0.63 2.19 22.41
CA PHE A 289 -1.02 1.12 21.51
C PHE A 289 -1.77 0.00 22.25
N ASN A 290 -1.25 -0.47 23.39
CA ASN A 290 -1.90 -1.48 24.22
C ASN A 290 -3.27 -1.01 24.75
N ARG A 291 -3.43 0.28 25.04
CA ARG A 291 -4.76 0.86 25.37
C ARG A 291 -5.72 0.74 24.19
N CYS A 292 -5.27 1.02 22.96
CA CYS A 292 -6.07 0.83 21.74
C CYS A 292 -6.50 -0.63 21.57
N ILE A 293 -5.57 -1.59 21.72
CA ILE A 293 -5.88 -3.03 21.66
C ILE A 293 -6.86 -3.46 22.76
N ARG A 294 -6.73 -2.90 23.96
CA ARG A 294 -7.68 -3.16 25.05
C ARG A 294 -9.09 -2.63 24.74
N ILE A 295 -9.20 -1.44 24.16
CA ILE A 295 -10.50 -0.88 23.73
C ILE A 295 -11.18 -1.85 22.73
N ILE A 296 -10.43 -2.37 21.76
CA ILE A 296 -10.94 -3.33 20.76
C ILE A 296 -11.39 -4.63 21.43
N THR A 297 -10.50 -5.28 22.19
CA THR A 297 -10.78 -6.59 22.79
C THR A 297 -11.89 -6.54 23.83
N THR A 298 -11.94 -5.52 24.69
CA THR A 298 -12.98 -5.38 25.70
C THR A 298 -14.35 -5.04 25.09
N THR A 299 -14.42 -4.21 24.05
CA THR A 299 -15.71 -3.82 23.46
C THR A 299 -16.34 -4.96 22.64
N LEU A 300 -15.51 -5.79 22.00
CA LEU A 300 -15.96 -6.91 21.17
C LEU A 300 -15.93 -8.26 21.88
N GLU A 301 -15.70 -8.27 23.20
CA GLU A 301 -15.74 -9.49 23.99
C GLU A 301 -17.11 -10.17 23.84
N ASN A 302 -17.12 -11.48 23.56
CA ASN A 302 -18.32 -12.29 23.33
C ASN A 302 -19.21 -11.85 22.16
N SER A 303 -18.74 -10.96 21.26
CA SER A 303 -19.49 -10.56 20.06
C SER A 303 -19.53 -11.64 18.97
N GLY A 304 -18.59 -12.59 19.00
CA GLY A 304 -18.37 -13.56 17.92
C GLY A 304 -17.61 -12.98 16.71
N THR A 305 -17.30 -11.69 16.70
CA THR A 305 -16.52 -11.05 15.64
C THR A 305 -15.05 -11.44 15.73
N GLN A 306 -14.51 -12.00 14.65
CA GLN A 306 -13.08 -12.22 14.50
C GLN A 306 -12.41 -10.91 14.02
N VAL A 307 -11.36 -10.48 14.74
CA VAL A 307 -10.64 -9.24 14.45
C VAL A 307 -9.32 -9.55 13.75
N ILE A 308 -9.06 -8.82 12.66
CA ILE A 308 -7.80 -8.86 11.90
C ILE A 308 -7.14 -7.49 11.99
N LEU A 309 -5.89 -7.44 12.45
CA LEU A 309 -5.09 -6.21 12.47
C LEU A 309 -4.02 -6.26 11.40
N VAL A 310 -3.88 -5.14 10.69
CA VAL A 310 -2.89 -4.91 9.65
C VAL A 310 -2.07 -3.68 10.06
N PRO A 311 -0.74 -3.78 10.21
CA PRO A 311 0.10 -2.64 10.58
C PRO A 311 0.15 -1.61 9.46
N SER A 312 0.78 -0.48 9.74
CA SER A 312 1.18 0.50 8.72
C SER A 312 2.62 0.93 8.97
N CYS A 313 3.35 1.31 7.93
CA CYS A 313 4.65 1.98 8.10
C CYS A 313 4.56 3.29 8.91
N ARG A 314 3.34 3.82 9.10
CA ARG A 314 3.05 4.99 9.95
C ARG A 314 2.82 4.63 11.43
N ASP A 315 2.71 3.35 11.79
CA ASP A 315 2.63 2.96 13.19
C ASP A 315 3.99 3.15 13.86
N ILE A 316 4.07 4.06 14.84
CA ILE A 316 5.31 4.34 15.57
C ILE A 316 5.82 3.14 16.39
N CYS A 317 4.95 2.14 16.64
CA CYS A 317 5.25 0.95 17.41
C CYS A 317 5.71 -0.24 16.54
N THR A 318 5.75 -0.10 15.21
CA THR A 318 6.20 -1.15 14.29
C THR A 318 7.50 -0.77 13.60
N PRO A 319 8.22 -1.74 13.01
CA PRO A 319 9.27 -1.42 12.04
C PRO A 319 8.74 -0.50 10.94
N MET A 320 9.37 0.67 10.74
CA MET A 320 9.01 1.63 9.69
C MET A 320 9.61 1.20 8.35
N VAL A 321 9.20 0.01 7.89
CA VAL A 321 9.63 -0.58 6.61
C VAL A 321 8.43 -1.22 5.94
N TYR A 322 8.36 -1.10 4.62
CA TYR A 322 7.44 -1.84 3.77
C TYR A 322 8.22 -2.96 3.08
N PRO A 323 7.70 -4.21 3.06
CA PRO A 323 6.51 -4.68 3.78
C PRO A 323 6.62 -4.63 5.30
N THR A 324 5.55 -4.20 5.99
CA THR A 324 5.55 -4.09 7.45
C THR A 324 5.16 -5.43 8.08
N PRO A 325 6.01 -6.02 8.97
CA PRO A 325 5.70 -7.29 9.62
C PRO A 325 4.51 -7.17 10.58
N PRO A 326 3.78 -8.28 10.85
CA PRO A 326 2.60 -8.26 11.71
C PRO A 326 2.89 -7.78 13.13
N PHE A 327 1.88 -7.22 13.79
CA PHE A 327 1.95 -6.95 15.22
C PHE A 327 2.07 -8.23 16.05
N THR A 328 2.73 -8.12 17.20
CA THR A 328 2.74 -9.15 18.24
C THR A 328 1.78 -8.76 19.36
N VAL A 329 0.50 -9.11 19.22
CA VAL A 329 -0.52 -8.89 20.26
C VAL A 329 -1.06 -10.21 20.80
N GLY A 330 -1.45 -10.23 22.08
CA GLY A 330 -2.12 -11.37 22.68
C GLY A 330 -3.64 -11.37 22.43
N GLY A 331 -4.29 -12.48 22.77
CA GLY A 331 -5.74 -12.66 22.66
C GLY A 331 -6.17 -13.30 21.35
N ASN A 332 -7.49 -13.29 21.09
CA ASN A 332 -8.09 -13.91 19.90
C ASN A 332 -8.10 -12.95 18.69
N ILE A 333 -6.99 -12.24 18.46
CA ILE A 333 -6.82 -11.33 17.33
C ILE A 333 -5.84 -11.96 16.33
N MET A 334 -6.21 -11.94 15.05
CA MET A 334 -5.31 -12.33 13.97
C MET A 334 -4.49 -11.10 13.52
N CYS A 335 -3.17 -11.18 13.58
CA CYS A 335 -2.29 -10.14 13.05
C CYS A 335 -1.63 -10.62 11.76
N VAL A 336 -1.71 -9.79 10.72
CA VAL A 336 -1.10 -10.03 9.41
C VAL A 336 -0.19 -8.86 9.04
N SER A 337 0.66 -9.04 8.03
CA SER A 337 1.58 -8.01 7.53
C SER A 337 0.86 -6.92 6.71
N ASP A 338 1.56 -5.82 6.43
CA ASP A 338 1.20 -4.87 5.35
C ASP A 338 2.21 -5.01 4.20
N PRO A 339 1.80 -5.45 3.00
CA PRO A 339 0.44 -5.84 2.64
C PRO A 339 0.11 -7.27 3.07
N ALA A 340 -1.14 -7.69 2.85
CA ALA A 340 -1.57 -9.07 3.06
C ALA A 340 -2.56 -9.56 2.00
N LEU A 341 -2.62 -10.88 1.85
CA LEU A 341 -3.58 -11.59 1.01
C LEU A 341 -4.37 -12.59 1.87
N LEU A 342 -5.68 -12.39 1.98
CA LEU A 342 -6.57 -13.20 2.81
C LEU A 342 -7.47 -14.08 1.94
N ASP A 343 -7.60 -15.35 2.29
CA ASP A 343 -8.64 -16.26 1.78
C ASP A 343 -9.78 -16.31 2.81
N ILE A 344 -10.94 -15.77 2.46
CA ILE A 344 -12.15 -15.76 3.27
C ILE A 344 -13.19 -16.64 2.58
N GLU A 345 -13.30 -17.91 3.00
CA GLU A 345 -14.22 -18.88 2.38
C GLU A 345 -14.07 -18.99 0.85
N GLY A 346 -12.82 -18.99 0.36
CA GLY A 346 -12.46 -19.04 -1.06
C GLY A 346 -12.42 -17.67 -1.74
N VAL A 347 -12.94 -16.62 -1.11
CA VAL A 347 -12.85 -15.25 -1.62
C VAL A 347 -11.51 -14.64 -1.22
N VAL A 348 -10.61 -14.54 -2.20
CA VAL A 348 -9.33 -13.85 -2.08
C VAL A 348 -9.50 -12.32 -1.98
N VAL A 349 -9.02 -11.75 -0.87
CA VAL A 349 -9.01 -10.32 -0.56
C VAL A 349 -7.57 -9.85 -0.38
N ALA A 350 -7.11 -8.95 -1.26
CA ALA A 350 -5.83 -8.28 -1.12
C ALA A 350 -6.01 -6.94 -0.40
N LEU A 351 -5.07 -6.58 0.47
CA LEU A 351 -5.16 -5.34 1.23
C LEU A 351 -3.78 -4.76 1.54
N THR A 352 -3.73 -3.43 1.64
CA THR A 352 -2.57 -2.71 2.14
C THR A 352 -3.01 -1.49 2.94
N ALA A 353 -2.29 -1.15 4.01
CA ALA A 353 -2.49 0.09 4.78
C ALA A 353 -1.76 1.29 4.16
N THR A 354 -0.78 1.01 3.29
CA THR A 354 0.05 2.01 2.60
C THR A 354 -0.76 2.75 1.53
N ASP A 355 -0.63 4.08 1.47
CA ASP A 355 -1.41 4.94 0.56
C ASP A 355 -0.85 4.96 -0.87
N ILE A 356 -0.74 3.79 -1.48
CA ILE A 356 -0.17 3.62 -2.82
C ILE A 356 -0.93 4.43 -3.88
N LEU A 357 -2.24 4.61 -3.73
CA LEU A 357 -3.04 5.43 -4.65
C LEU A 357 -2.63 6.90 -4.62
N LEU A 358 -2.40 7.46 -3.43
CA LEU A 358 -1.91 8.84 -3.32
C LEU A 358 -0.47 8.95 -3.85
N HIS A 359 0.38 7.98 -3.57
CA HIS A 359 1.77 7.96 -4.03
C HIS A 359 1.86 7.93 -5.56
N LEU A 360 1.21 6.95 -6.20
CA LEU A 360 1.10 6.88 -7.66
C LEU A 360 0.44 8.14 -8.23
N GLY A 361 -0.59 8.65 -7.57
CA GLY A 361 -1.27 9.87 -8.02
C GLY A 361 -0.34 11.09 -8.08
N LYS A 362 0.65 11.19 -7.20
CA LYS A 362 1.63 12.29 -7.22
C LYS A 362 2.61 12.18 -8.38
N GLU A 363 2.95 10.97 -8.81
CA GLU A 363 3.99 10.71 -9.81
C GLU A 363 3.46 10.34 -11.22
N GLU A 364 2.18 9.98 -11.35
CA GLU A 364 1.56 9.64 -12.65
C GLU A 364 1.62 10.83 -13.62
N VAL A 365 2.02 10.54 -14.86
CA VAL A 365 1.79 11.36 -16.05
C VAL A 365 0.77 10.65 -16.94
N SER A 366 -0.26 11.38 -17.40
CA SER A 366 -1.27 10.81 -18.29
C SER A 366 -1.71 11.80 -19.36
N PHE A 367 -2.14 11.28 -20.49
CA PHE A 367 -2.73 12.02 -21.60
C PHE A 367 -4.05 11.36 -22.00
N GLN A 368 -5.10 12.18 -22.13
CA GLN A 368 -6.46 11.81 -22.55
C GLN A 368 -7.22 10.73 -21.73
N GLY A 369 -6.81 10.42 -20.50
CA GLY A 369 -7.58 9.50 -19.66
C GLY A 369 -8.67 10.18 -18.81
N SER A 370 -9.88 9.62 -18.82
CA SER A 370 -10.89 9.84 -17.77
C SER A 370 -10.69 8.88 -16.59
N ASP A 371 -11.32 9.15 -15.44
CA ASP A 371 -11.28 8.32 -14.22
C ASP A 371 -9.88 8.02 -13.66
N ARG A 372 -9.24 9.04 -13.08
CA ARG A 372 -7.92 8.92 -12.44
C ARG A 372 -7.85 7.79 -11.41
N LEU A 373 -8.87 7.61 -10.57
CA LEU A 373 -8.85 6.58 -9.52
C LEU A 373 -8.84 5.17 -10.13
N GLY A 374 -9.71 4.92 -11.12
CA GLY A 374 -9.71 3.64 -11.83
C GLY A 374 -8.40 3.35 -12.55
N ARG A 375 -7.71 4.37 -13.10
CA ARG A 375 -6.37 4.17 -13.68
C ARG A 375 -5.32 3.79 -12.66
N LEU A 376 -5.23 4.53 -11.54
CA LEU A 376 -4.26 4.26 -10.47
C LEU A 376 -4.43 2.84 -9.91
N THR A 377 -5.67 2.38 -9.80
CA THR A 377 -5.96 1.00 -9.38
C THR A 377 -5.56 -0.03 -10.43
N ARG A 378 -5.86 0.19 -11.72
CA ARG A 378 -5.46 -0.73 -12.79
C ARG A 378 -3.95 -0.93 -12.86
N HIS A 379 -3.17 0.12 -12.58
CA HIS A 379 -1.72 0.00 -12.48
C HIS A 379 -1.28 -1.08 -11.49
N LEU A 380 -1.93 -1.21 -10.33
CA LEU A 380 -1.59 -2.27 -9.36
C LEU A 380 -1.87 -3.67 -9.91
N LEU A 381 -3.02 -3.85 -10.60
CA LEU A 381 -3.42 -5.12 -11.17
C LEU A 381 -2.53 -5.53 -12.36
N TRP A 382 -2.17 -4.58 -13.22
CA TRP A 382 -1.29 -4.81 -14.37
C TRP A 382 0.16 -5.07 -13.97
N GLN A 383 0.63 -4.41 -12.91
CA GLN A 383 1.98 -4.57 -12.38
C GLN A 383 2.08 -5.68 -11.34
N GLN A 384 0.96 -6.31 -10.99
CA GLN A 384 0.90 -7.47 -10.09
C GLN A 384 1.61 -7.21 -8.75
N SER A 385 1.54 -5.98 -8.25
CA SER A 385 2.21 -5.54 -7.03
C SER A 385 1.35 -4.51 -6.32
N LEU A 386 1.29 -4.61 -4.99
CA LEU A 386 0.62 -3.63 -4.14
C LEU A 386 1.47 -2.37 -3.92
N TYR A 387 2.73 -2.37 -4.38
CA TYR A 387 3.58 -1.19 -4.39
C TYR A 387 4.54 -1.19 -5.60
N PRO A 388 4.06 -0.85 -6.82
CA PRO A 388 4.91 -0.85 -8.01
C PRO A 388 5.68 0.47 -8.23
N LEU A 389 5.41 1.50 -7.44
CA LEU A 389 6.09 2.80 -7.58
C LEU A 389 7.56 2.68 -7.18
N TYR A 390 8.46 2.99 -8.11
CA TYR A 390 9.89 2.99 -7.85
C TYR A 390 10.61 4.15 -8.57
N PRO A 391 11.44 4.94 -7.86
CA PRO A 391 11.61 4.95 -6.40
C PRO A 391 10.33 5.37 -5.65
N GLY A 392 10.17 4.92 -4.40
CA GLY A 392 9.11 5.41 -3.51
C GLY A 392 9.34 6.87 -3.07
N PRO A 393 8.32 7.55 -2.53
CA PRO A 393 8.47 8.87 -1.92
C PRO A 393 9.37 8.81 -0.68
N GLU A 394 9.92 9.97 -0.29
CA GLU A 394 10.90 10.06 0.81
C GLU A 394 10.37 9.61 2.19
N ASP A 395 9.05 9.59 2.38
CA ASP A 395 8.38 9.29 3.64
C ASP A 395 8.07 7.79 3.84
N ILE A 396 8.49 6.92 2.92
CA ILE A 396 8.37 5.47 3.04
C ILE A 396 9.67 4.75 2.73
N CYS A 397 10.05 3.84 3.64
CA CYS A 397 11.18 2.95 3.45
C CYS A 397 10.69 1.63 2.84
N VAL A 398 11.09 1.33 1.61
CA VAL A 398 10.75 0.07 0.94
C VAL A 398 12.00 -0.80 0.85
N ASP A 399 11.92 -2.00 1.43
CA ASP A 399 12.90 -3.06 1.21
C ASP A 399 12.54 -3.80 -0.08
N GLN A 400 13.37 -3.69 -1.12
CA GLN A 400 12.99 -4.12 -2.47
C GLN A 400 12.84 -5.64 -2.59
N GLU A 401 13.75 -6.39 -1.97
CA GLU A 401 13.71 -7.86 -1.97
C GLU A 401 12.43 -8.35 -1.27
N GLN A 402 12.12 -7.74 -0.13
CA GLN A 402 10.93 -8.12 0.65
C GLN A 402 9.64 -7.63 -0.03
N ALA A 403 9.65 -6.48 -0.71
CA ALA A 403 8.51 -6.00 -1.49
C ALA A 403 8.19 -6.92 -2.67
N GLU A 404 9.20 -7.45 -3.37
CA GLU A 404 8.99 -8.43 -4.44
C GLU A 404 8.46 -9.76 -3.88
N THR A 405 9.01 -10.22 -2.75
CA THR A 405 8.63 -11.49 -2.11
C THR A 405 7.24 -11.44 -1.46
N HIS A 406 6.89 -10.34 -0.80
CA HIS A 406 5.70 -10.26 0.05
C HIS A 406 4.68 -9.21 -0.42
N GLY A 407 4.96 -8.44 -1.47
CA GLY A 407 4.07 -7.41 -2.02
C GLY A 407 3.43 -7.74 -3.36
N ARG A 408 3.80 -8.87 -3.99
CA ARG A 408 3.27 -9.27 -5.30
C ARG A 408 1.97 -10.06 -5.25
N LEU A 409 1.09 -9.78 -6.19
CA LEU A 409 -0.19 -10.45 -6.35
C LEU A 409 0.02 -11.78 -7.11
N PRO A 410 -0.25 -12.95 -6.50
CA PRO A 410 -0.11 -14.24 -7.17
C PRO A 410 -1.30 -14.58 -8.08
N CYS A 411 -2.40 -13.83 -7.96
CA CYS A 411 -3.59 -13.94 -8.79
C CYS A 411 -4.31 -12.59 -8.78
N ASN A 412 -5.31 -12.41 -9.65
CA ASN A 412 -6.20 -11.26 -9.54
C ASN A 412 -7.16 -11.47 -8.34
N PRO A 413 -7.07 -10.63 -7.29
CA PRO A 413 -7.91 -10.79 -6.12
C PRO A 413 -9.37 -10.47 -6.46
N HIS A 414 -10.32 -11.09 -5.77
CA HIS A 414 -11.73 -10.76 -5.95
C HIS A 414 -12.06 -9.39 -5.35
N VAL A 415 -11.39 -9.04 -4.26
CA VAL A 415 -11.55 -7.75 -3.57
C VAL A 415 -10.19 -7.15 -3.29
N LEU A 416 -10.03 -5.85 -3.55
CA LEU A 416 -8.83 -5.09 -3.27
C LEU A 416 -9.14 -3.91 -2.35
N ILE A 417 -8.58 -3.90 -1.14
CA ILE A 417 -8.79 -2.85 -0.14
C ILE A 417 -7.60 -1.89 -0.17
N LEU A 418 -7.84 -0.64 -0.61
CA LEU A 418 -6.83 0.41 -0.78
C LEU A 418 -7.24 1.69 -0.05
N PRO A 419 -7.09 1.76 1.28
CA PRO A 419 -7.38 2.98 2.02
C PRO A 419 -6.46 4.10 1.56
N SER A 420 -7.05 5.27 1.30
CA SER A 420 -6.34 6.43 0.82
C SER A 420 -6.92 7.72 1.40
N ASP A 421 -6.10 8.76 1.48
CA ASP A 421 -6.55 10.12 1.75
C ASP A 421 -7.36 10.71 0.58
N LEU A 422 -7.28 10.09 -0.61
CA LEU A 422 -8.17 10.35 -1.74
C LEU A 422 -9.62 9.99 -1.39
N ARG A 423 -10.58 10.58 -2.12
CA ARG A 423 -12.01 10.37 -1.84
C ARG A 423 -12.38 8.89 -1.92
N TYR A 424 -13.20 8.42 -0.97
CA TYR A 424 -13.74 7.07 -0.93
C TYR A 424 -14.32 6.69 -2.30
N PHE A 425 -14.16 5.42 -2.68
CA PHE A 425 -14.76 4.90 -3.90
C PHE A 425 -14.91 3.37 -3.83
N ILE A 426 -15.84 2.87 -4.63
CA ILE A 426 -15.99 1.46 -4.94
C ILE A 426 -16.05 1.32 -6.46
N ARG A 427 -15.26 0.42 -7.03
CA ARG A 427 -15.19 0.17 -8.48
C ARG A 427 -14.98 -1.31 -8.74
N ASP A 428 -15.63 -1.82 -9.78
CA ASP A 428 -15.26 -3.11 -10.38
C ASP A 428 -14.32 -2.84 -11.54
N LEU A 429 -13.10 -3.34 -11.44
CA LEU A 429 -12.04 -3.15 -12.42
C LEU A 429 -11.39 -4.50 -12.67
N GLU A 430 -11.43 -4.97 -13.92
CA GLU A 430 -10.79 -6.22 -14.31
C GLU A 430 -11.29 -7.44 -13.48
N ASN A 431 -12.59 -7.48 -13.15
CA ASN A 431 -13.21 -8.48 -12.27
C ASN A 431 -12.67 -8.48 -10.82
N CYS A 432 -12.16 -7.33 -10.37
CA CYS A 432 -11.74 -7.08 -8.99
C CYS A 432 -12.55 -5.93 -8.41
N VAL A 433 -13.25 -6.16 -7.29
CA VAL A 433 -13.96 -5.11 -6.56
C VAL A 433 -12.98 -4.35 -5.68
N VAL A 434 -12.69 -3.11 -6.05
CA VAL A 434 -11.75 -2.26 -5.35
C VAL A 434 -12.49 -1.30 -4.43
N VAL A 435 -12.06 -1.25 -3.17
CA VAL A 435 -12.68 -0.46 -2.11
C VAL A 435 -11.63 0.45 -1.47
N ASN A 436 -11.82 1.76 -1.60
CA ASN A 436 -11.15 2.74 -0.74
C ASN A 436 -12.13 3.15 0.38
N PRO A 437 -11.97 2.63 1.62
CA PRO A 437 -12.83 3.00 2.75
C PRO A 437 -12.52 4.39 3.33
N GLU A 438 -11.50 5.09 2.81
CA GLU A 438 -10.84 6.24 3.43
C GLU A 438 -10.28 5.93 4.84
N ARG A 439 -9.85 7.00 5.52
CA ARG A 439 -9.43 7.03 6.93
C ARG A 439 -10.66 7.16 7.83
N LEU A 440 -10.66 6.50 8.98
CA LEU A 440 -11.73 6.59 9.99
C LEU A 440 -11.77 7.96 10.67
N ALA A 441 -10.61 8.62 10.80
CA ALA A 441 -10.49 10.00 11.26
C ALA A 441 -9.66 10.82 10.27
N LYS A 442 -10.10 12.06 10.00
CA LYS A 442 -9.42 13.00 9.10
C LYS A 442 -9.14 14.31 9.83
N GLY A 443 -7.97 14.41 10.43
CA GLY A 443 -7.61 15.56 11.27
C GLY A 443 -8.55 15.67 12.47
N LEU A 444 -9.41 16.69 12.46
CA LEU A 444 -10.36 17.00 13.54
C LEU A 444 -11.78 16.46 13.30
N VAL A 445 -12.03 15.80 12.16
CA VAL A 445 -13.38 15.32 11.79
C VAL A 445 -13.40 13.81 11.64
N GLY A 446 -14.60 13.24 11.72
CA GLY A 446 -14.83 11.83 11.40
C GLY A 446 -14.67 11.59 9.90
N GLY A 447 -14.12 10.43 9.57
CA GLY A 447 -14.10 9.89 8.21
C GLY A 447 -15.09 8.73 8.07
N THR A 448 -14.69 7.67 7.38
CA THR A 448 -15.58 6.58 6.97
C THR A 448 -14.96 5.19 7.21
N TYR A 449 -15.79 4.16 7.04
CA TYR A 449 -15.41 2.76 7.00
C TYR A 449 -16.28 2.06 5.95
N ALA A 450 -15.91 0.85 5.54
CA ALA A 450 -16.67 0.06 4.57
C ALA A 450 -17.32 -1.17 5.24
N GLN A 451 -18.48 -1.55 4.73
CA GLN A 451 -19.12 -2.83 5.02
C GLN A 451 -19.20 -3.63 3.72
N LEU A 452 -18.87 -4.91 3.78
CA LEU A 452 -18.90 -5.83 2.65
C LEU A 452 -19.76 -7.05 3.02
N GLU A 453 -20.57 -7.50 2.06
CA GLU A 453 -21.39 -8.71 2.15
C GLU A 453 -20.94 -9.68 1.05
N LEU A 454 -20.29 -10.79 1.42
CA LEU A 454 -19.86 -11.82 0.46
C LEU A 454 -20.93 -12.90 0.34
N HIS A 455 -21.49 -13.07 -0.86
CA HIS A 455 -22.55 -14.02 -1.11
C HIS A 455 -22.02 -15.39 -1.54
N PRO A 456 -22.78 -16.46 -1.26
CA PRO A 456 -22.52 -17.77 -1.86
C PRO A 456 -22.53 -17.69 -3.40
N PRO A 457 -21.74 -18.53 -4.10
CA PRO A 457 -21.73 -18.55 -5.55
C PRO A 457 -23.13 -18.84 -6.09
N SER A 458 -23.47 -18.23 -7.23
CA SER A 458 -24.75 -18.45 -7.88
C SER A 458 -24.87 -19.92 -8.32
N LYS A 459 -26.09 -20.48 -8.36
CA LYS A 459 -26.31 -21.89 -8.74
C LYS A 459 -25.89 -22.20 -10.18
N ASP A 460 -25.70 -21.17 -11.00
CA ASP A 460 -25.39 -21.26 -12.43
C ASP A 460 -23.87 -21.20 -12.73
N GLU A 461 -23.02 -21.04 -11.71
CA GLU A 461 -21.55 -20.92 -11.84
C GLU A 461 -20.77 -22.06 -11.16
N LYS A 462 -21.41 -23.22 -10.95
CA LYS A 462 -20.78 -24.41 -10.32
C LYS A 462 -19.97 -25.27 -11.26
#